data_AF-A0AAQ3WWA7-F1
#
_entry.id   AF-A0AAQ3WWA7-F1
#
_cell.length_a   1.000
_cell.length_b   1.000
_cell.length_c   1.000
_cell.angle_alpha   90.00
_cell.angle_beta   90.00
_cell.angle_gamma   90.00
#
_symmetry.space_group_name_H-M   'P 1'
#
loop_
_entity.id
_entity.type
_entity.pdbx_description
1 polymer ?
#
loop_
_entity_poly.entity_id
_entity_poly.type
_entity_poly.pdbx_seq_one_letter_code
_entity_poly.pdbx_strand_id
1 'polypeptide(L)'
;MKATLSDFGLKFGKIPLLVDSTSAISVAKNPVLHSRTKHIDVRFHFLRDHYEKGDIELIYVVSANLLADIFTKPLEFDAFTRLRGGVELLAFSLHRLQVEGVDNALINGEIESLWTGLIALLV
;
A
#
# COMPACT_ATOMS: atom_id res chain seq x y z
N MET A 1 -11.23 1.18 2.66
CA MET A 1 -10.00 1.39 1.88
C MET A 1 -10.08 2.68 1.06
N LYS A 2 -10.96 2.79 0.05
CA LYS A 2 -11.13 4.05 -0.72
C LYS A 2 -11.53 5.27 0.14
N ALA A 3 -12.47 5.09 1.07
CA ALA A 3 -12.91 6.16 1.98
C ALA A 3 -11.76 6.67 2.84
N THR A 4 -11.04 5.79 3.54
CA THR A 4 -9.87 6.15 4.36
C THR A 4 -8.81 6.89 3.55
N LEU A 5 -8.50 6.42 2.33
CA LEU A 5 -7.57 7.13 1.45
C LEU A 5 -8.10 8.48 1.02
N SER A 6 -9.42 8.67 0.92
CA SER A 6 -10.04 9.96 0.64
C SER A 6 -10.13 10.89 1.86
N ASP A 7 -10.23 10.33 3.07
CA ASP A 7 -10.22 11.07 4.35
C ASP A 7 -8.85 11.61 4.69
N PHE A 8 -7.84 10.82 4.32
CA PHE A 8 -6.56 11.40 4.05
C PHE A 8 -6.81 12.32 2.86
N GLY A 9 -6.99 11.86 1.64
CA GLY A 9 -7.40 12.60 0.42
C GLY A 9 -6.50 12.34 -0.77
N LEU A 10 -5.83 11.20 -0.68
CA LEU A 10 -5.49 10.35 -1.80
C LEU A 10 -6.69 10.03 -2.68
N LYS A 11 -6.63 10.52 -3.92
CA LYS A 11 -7.56 10.14 -4.99
C LYS A 11 -6.84 9.21 -5.95
N PHE A 12 -7.31 7.96 -6.02
CA PHE A 12 -6.85 6.99 -7.00
C PHE A 12 -8.01 6.48 -7.84
N GLY A 13 -7.78 6.28 -9.14
CA GLY A 13 -8.71 5.51 -9.98
C GLY A 13 -8.75 4.05 -9.53
N LYS A 14 -7.57 3.43 -9.46
CA LYS A 14 -7.33 2.11 -8.84
C LYS A 14 -6.22 2.25 -7.82
N ILE A 15 -6.42 1.70 -6.62
CA ILE A 15 -5.43 1.77 -5.55
C ILE A 15 -4.36 0.69 -5.81
N PRO A 16 -3.09 1.05 -5.99
CA PRO A 16 -2.03 0.07 -6.13
C PRO A 16 -1.75 -0.62 -4.79
N LEU A 17 -1.84 -1.94 -4.74
CA LEU A 17 -1.58 -2.74 -3.55
C LEU A 17 -0.36 -3.63 -3.82
N LEU A 18 0.71 -3.38 -3.07
CA LEU A 18 1.98 -4.10 -3.20
C LEU A 18 1.88 -5.44 -2.45
N VAL A 19 2.22 -6.54 -3.12
CA VAL A 19 2.08 -7.90 -2.58
C VAL A 19 3.35 -8.70 -2.86
N ASP A 20 3.89 -9.37 -1.85
CA ASP A 20 5.06 -10.24 -1.95
C ASP A 20 4.74 -11.70 -2.25
N SER A 21 3.45 -12.05 -2.25
CA SER A 21 2.96 -13.40 -2.51
C SER A 21 2.33 -13.51 -3.90
N THR A 22 3.05 -14.14 -4.82
CA THR A 22 2.52 -14.46 -6.17
C THR A 22 1.31 -15.39 -6.11
N SER A 23 1.22 -16.27 -5.10
CA SER A 23 0.05 -17.10 -4.87
C SER A 23 -1.15 -16.27 -4.44
N ALA A 24 -0.97 -15.27 -3.57
CA ALA A 24 -2.07 -14.37 -3.19
C ALA A 24 -2.59 -13.57 -4.39
N ILE A 25 -1.70 -13.07 -5.25
CA ILE A 25 -2.08 -12.39 -6.51
C ILE A 25 -2.83 -13.35 -7.43
N SER A 26 -2.34 -14.58 -7.58
CA SER A 26 -2.96 -15.57 -8.46
C SER A 26 -4.35 -15.97 -7.98
N VAL A 27 -4.54 -16.16 -6.68
CA VAL A 27 -5.84 -16.47 -6.07
C VAL A 27 -6.84 -15.32 -6.24
N ALA A 28 -6.39 -14.07 -6.09
CA ALA A 28 -7.24 -12.91 -6.29
C ALA A 28 -7.64 -12.71 -7.77
N LYS A 29 -6.76 -13.07 -8.71
CA LYS A 29 -7.01 -12.94 -10.16
C LYS A 29 -7.76 -14.12 -10.77
N ASN A 30 -7.54 -15.34 -10.27
CA ASN A 30 -8.08 -16.59 -10.81
C ASN A 30 -8.55 -17.52 -9.68
N PRO A 31 -9.87 -17.72 -9.52
CA PRO A 31 -10.45 -18.39 -8.34
C PRO A 31 -10.34 -19.92 -8.34
N VAL A 32 -9.59 -20.52 -9.26
CA VAL A 32 -9.53 -21.99 -9.43
C VAL A 32 -8.78 -22.68 -8.28
N LEU A 33 -8.15 -21.93 -7.38
CA LEU A 33 -7.45 -22.47 -6.22
C LEU A 33 -8.35 -22.45 -4.97
N HIS A 34 -8.87 -23.63 -4.60
CA HIS A 34 -9.61 -23.85 -3.37
C HIS A 34 -8.64 -23.96 -2.19
N SER A 35 -8.50 -22.91 -1.38
CA SER A 35 -7.86 -23.02 -0.07
C SER A 35 -8.90 -23.45 0.97
N ARG A 36 -8.56 -24.40 1.84
CA ARG A 36 -9.48 -25.00 2.83
C ARG A 36 -9.37 -24.35 4.22
N THR A 37 -9.09 -23.05 4.28
CA THR A 37 -8.81 -22.37 5.56
C THR A 37 -9.63 -21.08 5.69
N LYS A 38 -10.58 -21.08 6.63
CA LYS A 38 -11.59 -20.01 6.81
C LYS A 38 -11.02 -18.59 6.94
N HIS A 39 -9.87 -18.40 7.59
CA HIS A 39 -9.24 -17.07 7.76
C HIS A 39 -8.62 -16.52 6.48
N ILE A 40 -8.23 -17.43 5.60
CA ILE A 40 -7.68 -17.18 4.28
C ILE A 40 -8.86 -16.73 3.39
N ASP A 41 -9.98 -17.47 3.42
CA ASP A 41 -11.15 -17.19 2.58
C ASP A 41 -11.69 -15.76 2.71
N VAL A 42 -11.83 -15.22 3.92
CA VAL A 42 -12.38 -13.87 4.12
C VAL A 42 -11.48 -12.80 3.48
N ARG A 43 -10.16 -12.90 3.64
CA ARG A 43 -9.22 -11.93 3.07
C ARG A 43 -9.16 -12.07 1.54
N PHE A 44 -9.24 -13.30 1.03
CA PHE A 44 -9.27 -13.53 -0.41
C PHE A 44 -10.54 -13.01 -1.07
N HIS A 45 -11.71 -13.25 -0.47
CA HIS A 45 -12.96 -12.69 -0.97
C HIS A 45 -12.91 -11.16 -1.00
N PHE A 46 -12.42 -10.53 0.07
CA PHE A 46 -12.24 -9.07 0.10
C PHE A 46 -11.32 -8.56 -1.02
N LEU A 47 -10.14 -9.17 -1.18
CA LEU A 47 -9.15 -8.75 -2.18
C LEU A 47 -9.68 -8.96 -3.61
N ARG A 48 -10.34 -10.08 -3.83
CA ARG A 48 -10.93 -10.44 -5.12
C ARG A 48 -12.08 -9.51 -5.50
N ASP A 49 -13.02 -9.27 -4.60
CA ASP A 49 -14.17 -8.39 -4.86
C ASP A 49 -13.71 -7.00 -5.29
N HIS A 50 -12.68 -6.46 -4.60
CA HIS A 50 -12.11 -5.16 -4.95
C HIS A 50 -11.28 -5.18 -6.23
N TYR A 51 -10.59 -6.29 -6.52
CA TYR A 51 -9.87 -6.45 -7.78
C TYR A 51 -10.85 -6.52 -8.98
N GLU A 52 -11.91 -7.32 -8.87
CA GLU A 52 -12.93 -7.47 -9.93
C GLU A 52 -13.75 -6.19 -10.14
N LYS A 53 -14.05 -5.43 -9.07
CA LYS A 53 -14.65 -4.09 -9.16
C LYS A 53 -13.72 -3.04 -9.77
N GLY A 54 -12.42 -3.35 -9.91
CA GLY A 54 -11.40 -2.42 -10.36
C GLY A 54 -11.06 -1.35 -9.31
N ASP A 55 -11.35 -1.57 -8.04
CA ASP A 55 -10.99 -0.65 -6.96
C ASP A 55 -9.50 -0.66 -6.65
N ILE A 56 -8.85 -1.80 -6.85
CA ILE A 56 -7.44 -2.04 -6.55
C ILE A 56 -6.70 -2.62 -7.76
N GLU A 57 -5.40 -2.43 -7.78
CA GLU A 57 -4.45 -3.08 -8.69
C GLU A 57 -3.41 -3.83 -7.87
N LEU A 58 -3.19 -5.12 -8.16
CA LEU A 58 -2.22 -5.95 -7.44
C LEU A 58 -0.87 -5.93 -8.15
N ILE A 59 0.16 -5.41 -7.46
CA ILE A 59 1.51 -5.27 -7.98
C ILE A 59 2.45 -6.17 -7.16
N TYR A 60 3.16 -7.07 -7.85
CA TYR A 60 4.13 -7.92 -7.18
C TYR A 60 5.39 -7.14 -6.79
N VAL A 61 5.85 -7.32 -5.55
CA VAL A 61 7.10 -6.75 -5.03
C VAL A 61 7.85 -7.84 -4.27
N VAL A 62 9.15 -7.95 -4.48
CA VAL A 62 9.97 -8.91 -3.70
C VAL A 62 9.94 -8.52 -2.22
N SER A 63 9.73 -9.48 -1.31
CA SER A 63 9.62 -9.22 0.15
C SER A 63 10.79 -8.38 0.71
N ALA A 64 12.01 -8.57 0.19
CA ALA A 64 13.18 -7.78 0.59
C ALA A 64 13.04 -6.25 0.39
N ASN A 65 12.07 -5.83 -0.43
CA ASN A 65 11.76 -4.45 -0.80
C ASN A 65 10.35 -4.01 -0.32
N LEU A 66 9.60 -4.89 0.35
CA LEU A 66 8.28 -4.54 0.87
C LEU A 66 8.46 -3.76 2.17
N LEU A 67 8.38 -2.44 2.12
CA LEU A 67 8.58 -1.57 3.28
C LEU A 67 7.65 -1.88 4.45
N ALA A 68 6.44 -2.38 4.19
CA ALA A 68 5.48 -2.82 5.21
C ALA A 68 6.01 -3.97 6.09
N ASP A 69 7.02 -4.73 5.64
CA ASP A 69 7.64 -5.79 6.43
C ASP A 69 8.28 -5.25 7.72
N ILE A 70 8.69 -3.97 7.75
CA ILE A 70 9.24 -3.35 8.96
C ILE A 70 8.22 -3.25 10.10
N PHE A 71 6.93 -3.19 9.78
CA PHE A 71 5.85 -3.05 10.75
C PHE A 71 5.20 -4.38 11.14
N THR A 72 5.46 -5.45 10.38
CA THR A 72 4.71 -6.71 10.49
C THR A 72 5.57 -7.93 10.81
N LYS A 73 6.89 -7.87 10.57
CA LYS A 73 7.81 -9.01 10.74
C LYS A 73 8.93 -8.69 11.74
N PRO A 74 9.39 -9.67 12.55
CA PRO A 74 10.66 -9.56 13.25
C PRO A 74 11.81 -9.76 12.25
N LEU A 75 12.48 -8.67 11.87
CA LEU A 75 13.54 -8.67 10.86
C LEU A 75 14.93 -8.80 11.47
N GLU A 76 15.85 -9.45 10.76
CA GLU A 76 17.28 -9.39 11.07
C GLU A 76 17.83 -7.98 10.85
N PHE A 77 18.94 -7.66 11.53
CA PHE A 77 19.51 -6.31 11.56
C PHE A 77 19.75 -5.71 10.16
N ASP A 78 20.28 -6.50 9.22
CA ASP A 78 20.57 -6.03 7.86
C ASP A 78 19.29 -5.75 7.05
N ALA A 79 18.27 -6.60 7.21
CA ALA A 79 16.97 -6.41 6.58
C ALA A 79 16.25 -5.18 7.17
N PHE A 80 16.28 -5.03 8.50
CA PHE A 80 15.71 -3.88 9.19
C PHE A 80 16.39 -2.58 8.75
N THR A 81 17.73 -2.54 8.73
CA THR A 81 18.49 -1.35 8.35
C THR A 81 18.18 -0.91 6.92
N ARG A 82 18.11 -1.86 5.98
CA ARG A 82 17.74 -1.58 4.59
C ARG A 82 16.33 -1.02 4.46
N LEU A 83 15.34 -1.65 5.08
CA LEU A 83 13.95 -1.21 5.00
C LEU A 83 13.72 0.13 5.73
N ARG A 84 14.40 0.35 6.86
CA ARG A 84 14.36 1.64 7.58
C ARG A 84 14.85 2.78 6.70
N GLY A 85 15.98 2.59 6.02
CA GLY A 85 16.49 3.59 5.06
C GLY A 85 15.48 3.89 3.95
N GLY A 86 14.74 2.89 3.47
CA GLY A 86 13.68 3.09 2.49
C GLY A 86 12.52 3.96 3.01
N VAL A 87 12.07 3.73 4.25
CA VAL A 87 11.03 4.55 4.89
C VAL A 87 11.51 6.00 5.12
N GLU A 88 12.76 6.18 5.56
CA GLU A 88 13.39 7.49 5.74
C GLU A 88 13.47 8.27 4.43
N LEU A 89 13.86 7.62 3.33
CA LEU A 89 13.92 8.23 2.00
C LEU A 89 12.54 8.64 1.48
N LEU A 90 11.51 7.82 1.73
CA LEU A 90 10.14 8.20 1.41
C LEU A 90 9.74 9.44 2.19
N ALA A 91 9.89 9.43 3.52
CA ALA A 91 9.56 10.57 4.37
C ALA A 91 10.28 11.87 3.93
N PHE A 92 11.56 11.77 3.57
CA PHE A 92 12.33 12.90 3.04
C PHE A 92 11.78 13.40 1.70
N SER A 93 11.48 12.49 0.78
CA SER A 93 10.90 12.82 -0.53
C SER A 93 9.53 13.51 -0.39
N LEU A 94 8.71 13.06 0.57
CA LEU A 94 7.43 13.70 0.90
C LEU A 94 7.61 15.12 1.41
N HIS A 95 8.53 15.31 2.36
CA HIS A 95 8.83 16.63 2.91
C HIS A 95 9.30 17.60 1.82
N ARG A 96 10.12 17.12 0.87
CA ARG A 96 10.62 17.93 -0.24
C ARG A 96 9.52 18.38 -1.21
N LEU A 97 8.59 17.48 -1.55
CA LEU A 97 7.45 17.82 -2.41
C LEU A 97 6.52 18.86 -1.78
N GLN A 98 6.43 18.90 -0.45
CA GLN A 98 5.71 19.95 0.29
C GLN A 98 6.41 21.32 0.19
N VAL A 99 7.74 21.36 0.07
CA VAL A 99 8.55 22.59 0.08
C VAL A 99 8.71 23.21 -1.30
N GLU A 100 8.79 22.40 -2.36
CA GLU A 100 8.93 22.88 -3.75
C GLU A 100 7.57 23.24 -4.41
N GLY A 101 6.45 23.09 -3.70
CA GLY A 101 5.08 23.23 -4.24
C GLY A 101 4.19 24.30 -3.61
N VAL A 102 4.72 25.40 -3.04
CA VAL A 102 3.90 26.43 -2.39
C VAL A 102 4.01 27.79 -3.09
N ASP A 103 3.27 27.89 -4.20
CA ASP A 103 2.54 29.10 -4.58
C ASP A 103 1.23 28.64 -5.24
N ASN A 104 0.26 28.19 -4.41
CA ASN A 104 -1.17 28.41 -4.63
C ASN A 104 -1.98 27.82 -3.47
N ALA A 105 -2.52 28.71 -2.66
CA ALA A 105 -3.26 28.46 -1.42
C ALA A 105 -4.64 27.78 -1.58
N LEU A 106 -4.82 26.91 -2.59
CA LEU A 106 -6.07 26.16 -2.82
C LEU A 106 -5.90 24.63 -2.67
N ILE A 107 -4.67 24.12 -2.51
CA ILE A 107 -4.37 22.67 -2.56
C ILE A 107 -4.04 22.08 -1.17
N ASN A 108 -3.92 22.92 -0.13
CA ASN A 108 -3.41 22.52 1.18
C ASN A 108 -4.29 21.51 1.94
N GLY A 109 -5.58 21.41 1.62
CA GLY A 109 -6.47 20.39 2.19
C GLY A 109 -6.45 19.05 1.48
N GLU A 110 -5.95 18.98 0.23
CA GLU A 110 -5.92 17.75 -0.57
C GLU A 110 -4.54 17.07 -0.58
N ILE A 111 -3.45 17.80 -0.29
CA ILE A 111 -2.07 17.25 -0.34
C ILE A 111 -1.62 16.59 0.97
N GLU A 112 -1.83 17.22 2.14
CA GLU A 112 -1.67 16.61 3.50
C GLU A 112 -2.33 15.22 3.64
N SER A 113 -3.30 15.10 2.79
CA SER A 113 -4.42 14.27 2.70
C SER A 113 -4.09 13.15 1.70
N LEU A 114 -3.48 13.47 0.56
CA LEU A 114 -2.71 12.54 -0.25
C LEU A 114 -1.55 11.86 0.55
N TRP A 115 -0.95 12.52 1.53
CA TRP A 115 0.25 11.97 2.19
C TRP A 115 0.00 11.01 3.34
N THR A 116 -0.97 11.30 4.20
CA THR A 116 -1.33 10.41 5.32
C THR A 116 -1.90 9.07 4.84
N GLY A 117 -2.55 9.05 3.67
CA GLY A 117 -3.07 7.81 3.10
C GLY A 117 -2.00 6.91 2.49
N LEU A 118 -0.83 7.44 2.12
CA LEU A 118 0.24 6.66 1.49
C LEU A 118 1.01 5.93 2.59
N ILE A 119 1.11 6.57 3.76
CA ILE A 119 1.57 5.97 5.02
C ILE A 119 0.57 4.91 5.48
N ALA A 120 -0.74 5.16 5.39
CA ALA A 120 -1.77 4.15 5.72
C ALA A 120 -1.87 2.99 4.70
N LEU A 121 -1.25 3.11 3.52
CA LEU A 121 -1.10 1.99 2.58
C LEU A 121 0.13 1.12 2.88
N LEU A 122 1.03 1.62 3.72
CA LEU A 122 2.29 0.99 4.11
C LEU A 122 2.26 0.39 5.54
N VAL A 123 1.23 0.67 6.33
CA VAL A 123 0.95 0.11 7.67
C VAL A 123 -0.33 -0.73 7.61
#